data_AF-A0A1B9PA86-F1
#
_entry.id   AF-A0A1B9PA86-F1
#
_cell.length_a   1.000
_cell.length_b   1.000
_cell.length_c   1.000
_cell.angle_alpha   90.00
_cell.angle_beta   90.00
_cell.angle_gamma   90.00
#
_symmetry.space_group_name_H-M   'P 1'
#
loop_
_entity.id
_entity.type
_entity.pdbx_description
1 polymer ?
#
loop_
_entity_poly.entity_id
_entity_poly.type
_entity_poly.pdbx_seq_one_letter_code
_entity_poly.pdbx_strand_id
1 'polypeptide(L)'
;MKIEKNVVVSLAYQVKTEEGVVVDQSTVDAPLDYLHGHNNLIVGLEKALEGKVEGDKFSITVTPEEAYGEHMDEMVQRVPANVFQGVDQIEVGMRFLADTDQGPIPVEVTEVDGDEVVVDGNHMLAGQTLDFDVEVVALRAATEEEAAHGHIHQEGGCGGHGHDHDHEGGCCGGEGHSHDHEEEHVCCGNGNCSK
;
A
#
# COMPACT_ATOMS: atom_id res chain seq x y z
N MET A 1 27.62 -3.42 10.96
CA MET A 1 26.51 -2.51 11.34
C MET A 1 25.37 -3.37 11.84
N LYS A 2 24.59 -2.92 12.82
CA LYS A 2 23.37 -3.63 13.26
C LYS A 2 22.15 -2.85 12.79
N ILE A 3 21.03 -3.54 12.60
CA ILE A 3 19.74 -2.90 12.35
C ILE A 3 19.28 -2.21 13.64
N GLU A 4 19.12 -0.90 13.57
CA GLU A 4 18.64 -0.02 14.64
C GLU A 4 17.78 1.09 14.02
N LYS A 5 17.15 1.95 14.84
CA LYS A 5 16.36 3.09 14.37
C LYS A 5 17.19 4.00 13.45
N ASN A 6 16.58 4.46 12.35
CA ASN A 6 17.18 5.30 11.30
C ASN A 6 18.28 4.59 10.46
N VAL A 7 18.25 3.25 10.41
CA VAL A 7 19.05 2.47 9.47
C VAL A 7 18.17 2.11 8.28
N VAL A 8 18.67 2.34 7.08
CA VAL A 8 18.04 1.84 5.86
C VAL A 8 18.53 0.42 5.64
N VAL A 9 17.57 -0.48 5.46
CA VAL A 9 17.78 -1.90 5.34
C VAL A 9 17.26 -2.36 3.99
N SER A 10 18.13 -2.99 3.22
CA SER A 10 17.77 -3.74 2.01
C SER A 10 17.52 -5.18 2.41
N LEU A 11 16.29 -5.67 2.27
CA LEU A 11 15.97 -7.06 2.61
C LEU A 11 15.29 -7.78 1.45
N ALA A 12 15.65 -9.04 1.27
CA ALA A 12 14.87 -9.98 0.49
C ALA A 12 13.97 -10.76 1.46
N TYR A 13 12.72 -10.97 1.11
CA TYR A 13 11.80 -11.75 1.93
C TYR A 13 10.89 -12.62 1.08
N GLN A 14 10.37 -13.68 1.68
CA GLN A 14 9.28 -14.45 1.13
C GLN A 14 8.25 -14.66 2.23
N VAL A 15 7.02 -14.26 1.98
CA VAL A 15 5.91 -14.44 2.92
C VAL A 15 4.98 -15.53 2.43
N LYS A 16 4.68 -16.46 3.32
CA LYS A 16 3.78 -17.59 3.10
C LYS A 16 2.65 -17.56 4.12
N THR A 17 1.47 -18.02 3.71
CA THR A 17 0.39 -18.34 4.65
C THR A 17 0.67 -19.67 5.37
N GLU A 18 -0.07 -19.95 6.44
CA GLU A 18 -0.03 -21.24 7.15
C GLU A 18 -0.34 -22.44 6.22
N GLU A 19 -1.09 -22.20 5.13
CA GLU A 19 -1.40 -23.19 4.10
C GLU A 19 -0.23 -23.42 3.10
N GLY A 20 0.89 -22.71 3.27
CA GLY A 20 2.07 -22.78 2.42
C GLY A 20 1.96 -22.01 1.10
N VAL A 21 0.94 -21.16 0.95
CA VAL A 21 0.75 -20.32 -0.24
C VAL A 21 1.65 -19.10 -0.12
N VAL A 22 2.52 -18.88 -1.12
CA VAL A 22 3.35 -17.67 -1.18
C VAL A 22 2.44 -16.49 -1.52
N VAL A 23 2.35 -15.53 -0.59
CA VAL A 23 1.55 -14.32 -0.75
C VAL A 23 2.33 -13.25 -1.50
N ASP A 24 3.58 -13.06 -1.11
CA ASP A 24 4.47 -12.05 -1.67
C ASP A 24 5.94 -12.50 -1.50
N GLN A 25 6.81 -11.98 -2.36
CA GLN A 25 8.23 -12.25 -2.30
C GLN A 25 9.06 -11.13 -2.95
N SER A 26 10.14 -10.77 -2.27
CA SER A 26 11.22 -9.94 -2.77
C SER A 26 12.51 -10.77 -2.79
N THR A 27 13.23 -10.70 -3.90
CA THR A 27 14.48 -11.46 -4.11
C THR A 27 15.70 -10.59 -3.88
N VAL A 28 16.86 -11.21 -3.72
CA VAL A 28 18.14 -10.50 -3.54
C VAL A 28 18.50 -9.60 -4.73
N ASP A 29 17.97 -9.89 -5.93
CA ASP A 29 18.17 -9.07 -7.14
C ASP A 29 17.28 -7.81 -7.14
N ALA A 30 16.17 -7.82 -6.40
CA ALA A 30 15.24 -6.71 -6.22
C ALA A 30 14.82 -6.61 -4.74
N PRO A 31 15.76 -6.27 -3.84
CA PRO A 31 15.50 -6.21 -2.41
C PRO A 31 14.53 -5.07 -2.11
N LEU A 32 13.70 -5.25 -1.10
CA LEU A 32 12.89 -4.18 -0.55
C LEU A 32 13.77 -3.32 0.37
N ASP A 33 13.94 -2.06 -0.02
CA ASP A 33 14.62 -1.06 0.79
C ASP A 33 13.59 -0.34 1.68
N TYR A 34 13.83 -0.33 2.99
CA TYR A 34 12.97 0.38 3.93
C TYR A 34 13.78 1.08 5.03
N LEU A 35 13.14 2.05 5.70
CA LEU A 35 13.72 2.74 6.85
C LEU A 35 13.22 2.12 8.16
N HIS A 36 14.14 1.60 8.96
CA HIS A 36 13.85 0.97 10.24
C HIS A 36 13.55 1.99 11.35
N GLY A 37 12.55 1.71 12.18
CA GLY A 37 12.10 2.53 13.30
C GLY A 37 11.01 3.55 12.96
N HIS A 38 10.33 3.38 11.82
CA HIS A 38 9.34 4.32 11.27
C HIS A 38 8.00 3.66 10.88
N ASN A 39 7.73 2.42 11.30
CA ASN A 39 6.50 1.67 10.99
C ASN A 39 6.24 1.52 9.46
N ASN A 40 7.32 1.41 8.68
CA ASN A 40 7.23 1.12 7.24
C ASN A 40 6.93 -0.36 6.97
N LEU A 41 7.16 -1.23 7.97
CA LEU A 41 6.86 -2.66 7.92
C LEU A 41 5.95 -3.04 9.09
N ILE A 42 5.43 -4.27 9.04
CA ILE A 42 4.68 -4.85 10.13
C ILE A 42 5.55 -4.96 11.39
N VAL A 43 4.93 -4.72 12.55
CA VAL A 43 5.61 -4.60 13.84
C VAL A 43 6.38 -5.88 14.19
N GLY A 44 5.83 -7.06 13.91
CA GLY A 44 6.49 -8.34 14.19
C GLY A 44 7.78 -8.55 13.39
N LEU A 45 7.76 -8.17 12.11
CA LEU A 45 8.92 -8.25 11.22
C LEU A 45 9.99 -7.24 11.63
N GLU A 46 9.58 -6.00 11.93
CA GLU A 46 10.50 -4.95 12.36
C GLU A 46 11.21 -5.32 13.66
N LYS A 47 10.49 -5.83 14.67
CA LYS A 47 11.08 -6.34 15.93
C LYS A 47 12.07 -7.48 15.70
N ALA A 48 11.76 -8.41 14.79
CA ALA A 48 12.63 -9.55 14.51
C ALA A 48 13.92 -9.15 13.78
N LEU A 49 13.87 -8.07 13.00
CA LEU A 49 15.02 -7.49 12.31
C LEU A 49 15.93 -6.70 13.24
N GLU A 50 15.41 -6.18 14.36
CA GLU A 50 16.20 -5.39 15.31
C GLU A 50 17.44 -6.15 15.81
N GLY A 51 18.61 -5.52 15.69
CA GLY A 51 19.89 -6.09 16.13
C GLY A 51 20.53 -7.12 15.18
N LYS A 52 19.88 -7.49 14.07
CA LYS A 52 20.47 -8.34 13.02
C LYS A 52 21.56 -7.62 12.23
N VAL A 53 22.36 -8.38 11.51
CA VAL A 53 23.46 -7.86 10.68
C VAL A 53 23.26 -8.19 9.20
N GLU A 54 24.00 -7.49 8.34
CA GLU A 54 24.05 -7.77 6.90
C GLU A 54 24.46 -9.23 6.64
N GLY A 55 23.75 -9.90 5.73
CA GLY A 55 23.93 -11.30 5.37
C GLY A 55 23.19 -12.30 6.27
N ASP A 56 22.52 -11.85 7.34
CA ASP A 56 21.71 -12.74 8.17
C ASP A 56 20.50 -13.26 7.40
N LYS A 57 20.27 -14.57 7.49
CA LYS A 57 19.07 -15.25 6.98
C LYS A 57 18.36 -15.96 8.10
N PHE A 58 17.06 -15.73 8.23
CA PHE A 58 16.26 -16.34 9.27
C PHE A 58 14.79 -16.39 8.87
N SER A 59 14.04 -17.29 9.49
CA SER A 59 12.60 -17.41 9.29
C SER A 59 11.89 -17.04 10.58
N ILE A 60 10.78 -16.31 10.47
CA ILE A 60 9.91 -15.95 11.59
C ILE A 60 8.46 -16.23 11.23
N THR A 61 7.68 -16.59 12.23
CA THR A 61 6.23 -16.67 12.13
C THR A 61 5.65 -15.46 12.86
N VAL A 62 4.87 -14.65 12.15
CA VAL A 62 4.24 -13.44 12.70
C VAL A 62 2.75 -13.71 12.83
N THR A 63 2.22 -13.50 14.04
CA THR A 63 0.78 -13.62 14.31
C THR A 63 0.01 -12.46 13.67
N PRO A 64 -1.31 -12.62 13.44
CA PRO A 64 -2.12 -11.55 12.85
C PRO A 64 -1.99 -10.21 13.58
N GLU A 65 -2.00 -10.23 14.91
CA GLU A 65 -1.84 -9.05 15.78
C GLU A 65 -0.56 -8.24 15.50
N GLU A 66 0.54 -8.90 15.12
CA GLU A 66 1.83 -8.26 14.83
C GLU A 66 2.09 -8.07 13.33
N ALA A 67 1.19 -8.55 12.47
CA ALA A 67 1.21 -8.44 11.02
C ALA A 67 0.24 -7.36 10.51
N TYR A 68 -0.90 -7.79 9.95
CA TYR A 68 -1.92 -6.93 9.37
C TYR A 68 -3.13 -6.69 10.28
N GLY A 69 -3.03 -7.10 11.55
CA GLY A 69 -4.12 -7.08 12.52
C GLY A 69 -4.94 -8.37 12.51
N GLU A 70 -5.77 -8.52 13.54
CA GLU A 70 -6.81 -9.54 13.57
C GLU A 70 -7.92 -9.19 12.59
N HIS A 71 -8.59 -10.23 12.08
CA HIS A 71 -9.82 -10.04 11.32
C HIS A 71 -10.90 -9.52 12.28
N MET A 72 -11.40 -8.32 11.99
CA MET A 72 -12.41 -7.65 12.81
C MET A 72 -13.78 -7.92 12.21
N ASP A 73 -14.60 -8.70 12.91
CA ASP A 73 -16.02 -8.90 12.55
C ASP A 73 -16.78 -7.57 12.47
N GLU A 74 -16.35 -6.54 13.23
CA GLU A 74 -16.94 -5.20 13.19
C GLU A 74 -16.72 -4.47 11.85
N MET A 75 -15.68 -4.85 11.10
CA MET A 75 -15.44 -4.36 9.73
C MET A 75 -16.18 -5.18 8.67
N VAL A 76 -16.86 -6.26 9.07
CA VAL A 76 -17.79 -7.00 8.23
C VAL A 76 -19.18 -6.41 8.40
N GLN A 77 -19.69 -5.76 7.36
CA GLN A 77 -20.98 -5.08 7.40
C GLN A 77 -21.95 -5.70 6.41
N ARG A 78 -23.19 -5.89 6.85
CA ARG A 78 -24.29 -6.28 5.99
C ARG A 78 -25.00 -5.02 5.52
N VAL A 79 -24.91 -4.74 4.22
CA VAL A 79 -25.50 -3.57 3.59
C VAL A 79 -26.53 -4.01 2.55
N PRO A 80 -27.64 -3.27 2.39
CA PRO A 80 -28.61 -3.62 1.38
C PRO A 80 -28.04 -3.38 -0.03
N ALA A 81 -28.35 -4.28 -0.96
CA ALA A 81 -27.84 -4.24 -2.34
C ALA A 81 -28.17 -2.93 -3.08
N ASN A 82 -29.21 -2.23 -2.65
CA ASN A 82 -29.65 -0.95 -3.19
C ASN A 82 -28.66 0.22 -2.95
N VAL A 83 -27.69 0.05 -2.04
CA VAL A 83 -26.63 1.05 -1.76
C VAL A 83 -25.63 1.08 -2.91
N PHE A 84 -25.43 -0.04 -3.60
CA PHE A 84 -24.55 -0.17 -4.77
C PHE A 84 -25.25 0.35 -6.05
N GLN A 85 -25.63 1.62 -6.03
CA GLN A 85 -26.29 2.26 -7.17
C GLN A 85 -25.33 2.31 -8.37
N GLY A 86 -25.78 1.82 -9.53
CA GLY A 86 -24.99 1.82 -10.76
C GLY A 86 -24.19 0.54 -11.02
N VAL A 87 -24.36 -0.49 -10.19
CA VAL A 87 -23.80 -1.83 -10.41
C VAL A 87 -24.93 -2.78 -10.78
N ASP A 88 -24.94 -3.28 -12.02
CA ASP A 88 -26.02 -4.15 -12.51
C ASP A 88 -26.04 -5.54 -11.84
N GLN A 89 -24.87 -6.06 -11.44
CA GLN A 89 -24.72 -7.34 -10.74
C GLN A 89 -23.62 -7.25 -9.68
N ILE A 90 -23.97 -7.58 -8.44
CA ILE A 90 -23.03 -7.71 -7.33
C ILE A 90 -22.63 -9.16 -7.22
N GLU A 91 -21.33 -9.43 -7.34
CA GLU A 91 -20.75 -10.77 -7.24
C GLU A 91 -19.80 -10.84 -6.04
N VAL A 92 -19.68 -12.04 -5.47
CA VAL A 92 -18.69 -12.33 -4.43
C VAL A 92 -17.28 -12.12 -5.00
N GLY A 93 -16.43 -11.41 -4.25
CA GLY A 93 -15.08 -11.01 -4.64
C GLY A 93 -15.00 -9.63 -5.31
N MET A 94 -16.14 -8.96 -5.58
CA MET A 94 -16.11 -7.59 -6.08
C MET A 94 -15.62 -6.62 -5.00
N ARG A 95 -14.83 -5.62 -5.40
CA ARG A 95 -14.28 -4.59 -4.51
C ARG A 95 -14.94 -3.24 -4.76
N PHE A 96 -15.28 -2.56 -3.68
CA PHE A 96 -15.92 -1.25 -3.68
C PHE A 96 -15.20 -0.32 -2.72
N LEU A 97 -15.35 0.99 -2.92
CA LEU A 97 -14.97 1.99 -1.92
C LEU A 97 -16.23 2.35 -1.13
N ALA A 98 -16.27 1.95 0.13
CA ALA A 98 -17.33 2.33 1.05
C ALA A 98 -16.97 3.64 1.74
N ASP A 99 -17.83 4.65 1.63
CA ASP A 99 -17.69 5.87 2.42
C ASP A 99 -18.08 5.58 3.87
N THR A 100 -17.11 5.64 4.77
CA THR A 100 -17.30 5.47 6.22
C THR A 100 -17.00 6.77 6.96
N ASP A 101 -17.32 6.84 8.26
CA ASP A 101 -16.98 8.00 9.11
C ASP A 101 -15.46 8.25 9.19
N GLN A 102 -14.64 7.24 8.88
CA GLN A 102 -13.18 7.35 8.82
C GLN A 102 -12.64 7.69 7.42
N GLY A 103 -13.52 7.88 6.44
CA GLY A 103 -13.19 8.13 5.04
C GLY A 103 -13.56 6.95 4.12
N PRO A 104 -13.22 7.04 2.83
CA PRO A 104 -13.46 5.97 1.87
C PRO A 104 -12.52 4.79 2.17
N ILE A 105 -13.11 3.65 2.54
CA ILE A 105 -12.40 2.40 2.85
C ILE A 105 -12.69 1.39 1.73
N PRO A 106 -11.67 0.75 1.15
CA PRO A 106 -11.89 -0.36 0.21
C PRO A 106 -12.49 -1.55 0.96
N VAL A 107 -13.61 -2.07 0.46
CA VAL A 107 -14.32 -3.24 0.98
C VAL A 107 -14.48 -4.29 -0.13
N GLU A 108 -14.49 -5.56 0.24
CA GLU A 108 -14.70 -6.70 -0.67
C GLU A 108 -16.02 -7.42 -0.34
N VAL A 109 -16.80 -7.80 -1.35
CA VAL A 109 -18.03 -8.56 -1.15
C VAL A 109 -17.69 -10.01 -0.82
N THR A 110 -18.09 -10.48 0.35
CA THR A 110 -17.85 -11.87 0.78
C THR A 110 -19.07 -12.76 0.59
N GLU A 111 -20.28 -12.19 0.63
CA GLU A 111 -21.54 -12.93 0.48
C GLU A 111 -22.62 -12.04 -0.16
N VAL A 112 -23.48 -12.65 -0.99
CA VAL A 112 -24.63 -11.98 -1.60
C VAL A 112 -25.88 -12.83 -1.35
N ASP A 113 -26.77 -12.33 -0.48
CA ASP A 113 -28.03 -12.94 -0.09
C ASP A 113 -29.22 -12.15 -0.64
N GLY A 114 -29.44 -12.23 -1.95
CA GLY A 114 -30.59 -11.59 -2.61
C GLY A 114 -30.56 -10.06 -2.49
N ASP A 115 -31.27 -9.51 -1.50
CA ASP A 115 -31.37 -8.07 -1.24
C ASP A 115 -30.30 -7.55 -0.26
N GLU A 116 -29.55 -8.43 0.41
CA GLU A 116 -28.49 -8.07 1.36
C GLU A 116 -27.12 -8.58 0.89
N VAL A 117 -26.10 -7.73 1.06
CA VAL A 117 -24.72 -8.01 0.64
C VAL A 117 -23.83 -7.85 1.86
N VAL A 118 -22.96 -8.84 2.10
CA VAL A 118 -21.94 -8.76 3.13
C VAL A 118 -20.66 -8.22 2.51
N VAL A 119 -20.18 -7.11 3.03
CA VAL A 119 -18.91 -6.51 2.67
C VAL A 119 -17.92 -6.62 3.81
N ASP A 120 -16.67 -6.87 3.48
CA ASP A 120 -15.56 -6.98 4.41
C ASP A 120 -14.54 -5.89 4.11
N GLY A 121 -14.34 -4.98 5.08
CA GLY A 121 -13.32 -3.93 5.01
C GLY A 121 -11.95 -4.32 5.56
N ASN A 122 -11.77 -5.57 6.01
CA ASN A 122 -10.50 -6.04 6.51
C ASN A 122 -9.46 -6.12 5.39
N HIS A 123 -8.19 -5.94 5.77
CA HIS A 123 -7.09 -6.25 4.87
C HIS A 123 -7.14 -7.72 4.49
N MET A 124 -6.82 -8.09 3.24
CA MET A 124 -6.89 -9.49 2.76
C MET A 124 -6.09 -10.49 3.61
N LEU A 125 -5.05 -10.00 4.28
CA LEU A 125 -4.15 -10.78 5.15
C LEU A 125 -4.44 -10.61 6.65
N ALA A 126 -5.47 -9.84 7.01
CA ALA A 126 -5.89 -9.71 8.40
C ALA A 126 -6.41 -11.07 8.92
N GLY A 127 -6.10 -11.39 10.18
CA GLY A 127 -6.44 -12.67 10.79
C GLY A 127 -5.59 -13.86 10.33
N GLN A 128 -4.67 -13.69 9.38
CA GLN A 128 -3.81 -14.78 8.92
C GLN A 128 -2.44 -14.75 9.61
N THR A 129 -2.00 -15.92 10.09
CA THR A 129 -0.62 -16.13 10.53
C THR A 129 0.27 -16.22 9.29
N LEU A 130 1.36 -15.46 9.27
CA LEU A 130 2.25 -15.34 8.13
C LEU A 130 3.66 -15.79 8.49
N ASP A 131 4.22 -16.69 7.69
CA ASP A 131 5.61 -17.14 7.79
C ASP A 131 6.49 -16.32 6.85
N PHE A 132 7.46 -15.61 7.41
CA PHE A 132 8.41 -14.78 6.69
C PHE A 132 9.79 -15.44 6.69
N ASP A 133 10.29 -15.78 5.52
CA ASP A 133 11.70 -16.09 5.27
C ASP A 133 12.41 -14.80 4.88
N VAL A 134 13.36 -14.33 5.70
CA VAL A 134 13.99 -13.01 5.54
C VAL A 134 15.50 -13.14 5.38
N GLU A 135 16.06 -12.35 4.47
CA GLU A 135 17.48 -12.22 4.20
C GLU A 135 17.87 -10.73 4.17
N VAL A 136 18.80 -10.35 5.05
CA VAL A 136 19.33 -8.98 5.09
C VAL A 136 20.42 -8.86 4.02
N VAL A 137 20.16 -8.07 2.97
CA VAL A 137 21.06 -7.92 1.83
C VAL A 137 22.12 -6.85 2.08
N ALA A 138 21.71 -5.68 2.55
CA ALA A 138 22.60 -4.55 2.78
C ALA A 138 22.06 -3.65 3.90
N LEU A 139 22.97 -2.96 4.58
CA LEU A 139 22.65 -1.97 5.62
C LEU A 139 23.37 -0.65 5.32
N ARG A 140 22.65 0.46 5.41
CA ARG A 140 23.24 1.79 5.35
C ARG A 140 22.61 2.72 6.39
N ALA A 141 23.34 3.76 6.79
CA ALA A 141 22.75 4.83 7.58
C ALA A 141 21.77 5.65 6.72
N ALA A 142 20.62 6.03 7.29
CA ALA A 142 19.75 7.00 6.66
C ALA A 142 20.42 8.38 6.61
N THR A 143 20.13 9.13 5.55
CA THR A 143 20.48 10.56 5.52
C THR A 143 19.58 11.35 6.47
N GLU A 144 19.98 12.57 6.84
CA GLU A 144 19.18 13.43 7.73
C GLU A 144 17.79 13.72 7.13
N GLU A 145 17.69 13.85 5.81
CA GLU A 145 16.44 14.08 5.08
C GLU A 145 15.52 12.85 5.15
N GLU A 146 16.04 11.65 4.89
CA GLU A 146 15.27 10.39 4.99
C GLU A 146 14.79 10.12 6.41
N ALA A 147 15.64 10.39 7.42
CA ALA A 147 15.27 10.24 8.81
C ALA A 147 14.21 11.27 9.26
N ALA A 148 14.22 12.48 8.69
CA ALA A 148 13.21 13.50 8.95
C ALA A 148 11.88 13.19 8.24
N HIS A 149 11.93 12.63 7.03
CA HIS A 149 10.75 12.32 6.22
C HIS A 149 10.16 10.93 6.49
N GLY A 150 10.90 10.04 7.14
CA GLY A 150 10.44 8.69 7.53
C GLY A 150 10.46 7.65 6.40
N HIS A 151 10.96 8.01 5.21
CA HIS A 151 11.04 7.13 4.03
C HIS A 151 12.37 7.31 3.28
N ILE A 152 12.76 6.30 2.52
CA ILE A 152 13.98 6.30 1.72
C ILE A 152 13.83 7.17 0.47
N HIS A 153 14.89 7.89 0.11
CA HIS A 153 14.96 8.69 -1.12
C HIS A 153 15.96 7.99 -2.04
N GLN A 154 15.44 7.14 -2.94
CA GLN A 154 16.32 6.46 -3.88
C GLN A 154 16.80 7.43 -4.97
N GLU A 155 18.12 7.61 -5.07
CA GLU A 155 18.76 8.44 -6.10
C GLU A 155 18.47 7.85 -7.50
N GLY A 156 17.47 8.40 -8.20
CA GLY A 156 17.15 8.03 -9.59
C GLY A 156 15.78 7.35 -9.85
N GLY A 157 14.92 7.21 -8.84
CA GLY A 157 13.56 6.66 -9.03
C GLY A 157 12.50 7.76 -9.16
N CYS A 158 12.09 8.10 -10.39
CA CYS A 158 10.79 8.74 -10.61
C CYS A 158 9.68 7.74 -10.26
N GLY A 159 9.31 7.70 -8.98
CA GLY A 159 8.07 7.10 -8.47
C GLY A 159 7.38 8.15 -7.64
N GLY A 160 6.72 9.10 -8.30
CA GLY A 160 6.06 10.23 -7.65
C GLY A 160 4.92 9.77 -6.77
N HIS A 161 5.18 9.62 -5.47
CA HIS A 161 4.18 9.80 -4.42
C HIS A 161 4.70 10.87 -3.46
N GLY A 162 4.78 12.09 -3.99
CA GLY A 162 4.81 13.27 -3.15
C GLY A 162 3.44 13.44 -2.53
N HIS A 163 3.29 13.00 -1.28
CA HIS A 163 2.29 13.59 -0.39
C HIS A 163 2.85 14.92 0.14
N ASP A 164 2.97 15.89 -0.77
CA ASP A 164 3.00 17.30 -0.39
C ASP A 164 1.54 17.71 -0.20
N HIS A 165 1.12 17.71 1.06
CA HIS A 165 -0.07 18.44 1.47
C HIS A 165 0.19 19.92 1.24
N ASP A 166 -0.36 20.46 0.16
CA ASP A 166 -0.91 21.82 -0.01
C ASP A 166 -0.70 22.29 -1.45
N HIS A 167 -1.60 21.92 -2.37
CA HIS A 167 -2.02 22.80 -3.47
C HIS A 167 -3.31 22.29 -4.13
N GLU A 168 -4.36 23.12 -4.08
CA GLU A 168 -5.56 23.00 -4.89
C GLU A 168 -5.20 22.88 -6.38
N GLY A 169 -5.36 21.68 -6.95
CA GLY A 169 -5.11 21.45 -8.37
C GLY A 169 -5.48 20.02 -8.77
N GLY A 170 -6.62 19.88 -9.45
CA GLY A 170 -7.19 18.60 -9.85
C GLY A 170 -6.25 17.71 -10.66
N CYS A 171 -6.16 16.45 -10.26
CA CYS A 171 -5.45 15.40 -10.98
C CYS A 171 -6.29 14.97 -12.19
N CYS A 172 -5.81 15.30 -13.40
CA CYS A 172 -6.35 14.81 -14.65
C CYS A 172 -5.53 13.59 -15.09
N GLY A 173 -6.12 12.40 -14.98
CA GLY A 173 -5.52 11.16 -15.44
C GLY A 173 -6.59 10.14 -15.75
N GLY A 174 -6.96 10.00 -17.03
CA GLY A 174 -7.86 8.94 -17.48
C GLY A 174 -8.55 9.26 -18.80
N GLU A 175 -7.95 8.74 -19.88
CA GLU A 175 -8.51 8.47 -21.21
C GLU A 175 -10.05 8.54 -21.35
N GLY A 176 -10.53 9.42 -22.24
CA GLY A 176 -11.70 9.16 -23.08
C GLY A 176 -13.03 9.82 -22.69
N HIS A 177 -13.19 11.12 -22.94
CA HIS A 177 -14.50 11.70 -23.22
C HIS A 177 -14.41 12.79 -24.28
N SER A 178 -14.72 12.43 -25.52
CA SER A 178 -15.12 13.37 -26.56
C SER A 178 -16.47 13.97 -26.19
N HIS A 179 -16.50 15.27 -25.91
CA HIS A 179 -17.70 16.09 -25.98
C HIS A 179 -17.36 17.42 -26.66
N ASP A 180 -17.86 17.56 -27.89
CA ASP A 180 -18.11 18.83 -28.56
C ASP A 180 -18.73 19.82 -27.58
N HIS A 181 -18.10 20.97 -27.38
CA HIS A 181 -18.81 22.22 -27.14
C HIS A 181 -17.98 23.40 -27.63
N GLU A 182 -18.59 24.10 -28.58
CA GLU A 182 -18.20 25.40 -29.10
C GLU A 182 -18.18 26.42 -27.96
N GLU A 183 -17.07 27.16 -27.80
CA GLU A 183 -17.00 28.61 -27.61
C GLU A 183 -15.72 29.05 -26.85
N GLU A 184 -14.84 29.67 -27.63
CA GLU A 184 -14.00 30.83 -27.31
C GLU A 184 -13.26 30.87 -25.98
N HIS A 185 -12.01 30.38 -25.95
CA HIS A 185 -11.00 31.03 -25.11
C HIS A 185 -9.68 31.26 -25.86
N VAL A 186 -9.35 32.54 -25.88
CA VAL A 186 -8.30 33.24 -26.62
C VAL A 186 -6.91 32.72 -26.25
N CYS A 187 -6.16 32.36 -27.29
CA CYS A 187 -4.75 32.04 -27.26
C CYS A 187 -3.92 33.29 -26.91
N CYS A 188 -3.24 33.29 -25.76
CA CYS A 188 -2.29 34.35 -25.42
C CYS A 188 -1.03 34.24 -26.28
N GLY A 189 -0.96 35.11 -27.28
CA GLY A 189 0.26 35.36 -28.05
C GLY A 189 1.32 36.11 -27.26
N ASN A 190 2.58 35.77 -27.49
CA ASN A 190 3.55 36.60 -28.23
C ASN A 190 4.98 36.07 -27.99
N GLY A 191 5.34 34.98 -28.67
CA GLY A 191 6.73 34.60 -28.90
C GLY A 191 7.21 35.21 -30.22
N ASN A 192 8.04 36.24 -30.13
CA ASN A 192 8.56 37.02 -31.25
C ASN A 192 9.35 36.12 -32.23
N CYS A 193 8.79 35.86 -33.42
CA CYS A 193 9.47 35.16 -34.51
C CYS A 193 9.87 36.17 -35.58
N SER A 194 11.18 36.43 -35.77
CA SER A 194 11.70 37.07 -36.99
C SER A 194 13.20 36.84 -37.19
N LYS A 195 13.48 36.12 -38.28
CA LYS A 195 14.68 36.07 -39.16
C LYS A 195 16.03 35.63 -38.60
#